data_AF-A0A2E4KXT2-F1
#
_entry.id   AF-A0A2E4KXT2-F1
#
_cell.length_a   1.000
_cell.length_b   1.000
_cell.length_c   1.000
_cell.angle_alpha   90.00
_cell.angle_beta   90.00
_cell.angle_gamma   90.00
#
_symmetry.space_group_name_H-M   'P 1'
#
loop_
_entity.id
_entity.type
_entity.pdbx_description
1 polymer ?
#
loop_
_entity_poly.entity_id
_entity_poly.type
_entity_poly.pdbx_seq_one_letter_code
_entity_poly.pdbx_strand_id
1 'polypeptide(L)' 'MKKSIDCLRISRGVIEFVADPSTDFYNDQISTDKKIFVICGAGGMVALTGKALVDMGYDKASDLGGVSAWEDAGGPTER' A
#
# COMPACT_ATOMS: atom_id res chain seq x y z
N MET A 1 -22.82 0.20 12.19
CA MET A 1 -22.31 0.21 10.79
C MET A 1 -20.79 0.11 10.87
N LYS A 2 -20.19 -1.00 10.44
CA LYS A 2 -18.72 -1.08 10.34
C LYS A 2 -18.30 -0.26 9.13
N LYS A 3 -17.46 0.76 9.31
CA LYS A 3 -16.88 1.52 8.18
C LYS A 3 -16.00 0.53 7.40
N SER A 4 -16.24 0.38 6.10
CA SER A 4 -15.36 -0.36 5.19
C SER A 4 -14.29 0.61 4.68
N ILE A 5 -13.03 0.17 4.61
CA ILE A 5 -11.98 0.91 3.89
C ILE A 5 -11.81 0.23 2.54
N ASP A 6 -11.96 1.02 1.48
CA ASP A 6 -11.58 0.62 0.13
C ASP A 6 -10.05 0.68 0.01
N CYS A 7 -9.42 -0.44 -0.34
CA CYS A 7 -7.97 -0.55 -0.45
C CYS A 7 -7.54 -1.35 -1.69
N LEU A 8 -6.43 -0.92 -2.29
CA LEU A 8 -5.82 -1.65 -3.40
C LEU A 8 -5.07 -2.88 -2.87
N ARG A 9 -5.52 -4.07 -3.26
CA ARG A 9 -4.86 -5.34 -2.93
C ARG A 9 -3.86 -5.72 -4.00
N ILE A 10 -2.60 -5.37 -3.78
CA ILE A 10 -1.52 -5.58 -4.75
C ILE A 10 -0.46 -6.49 -4.11
N SER A 11 -0.10 -7.56 -4.81
CA SER A 11 0.98 -8.44 -4.38
C SER A 11 2.32 -7.69 -4.43
N ARG A 12 3.14 -7.82 -3.38
CA ARG A 12 4.46 -7.15 -3.33
C ARG A 12 5.29 -7.40 -4.59
N GLY A 13 5.24 -8.60 -5.18
CA GLY A 13 6.08 -8.96 -6.33
C GLY A 13 5.75 -8.23 -7.65
N VAL A 14 4.68 -7.44 -7.69
CA VAL A 14 4.27 -6.70 -8.90
C VAL A 14 4.11 -5.19 -8.66
N ILE A 15 4.43 -4.69 -7.47
CA ILE A 15 4.15 -3.29 -7.09
C ILE A 15 4.88 -2.30 -8.00
N GLU A 16 6.10 -2.62 -8.41
CA GLU A 16 6.91 -1.75 -9.27
C GLU A 16 6.27 -1.59 -10.66
N PHE A 17 5.65 -2.65 -11.21
CA PHE A 17 4.93 -2.53 -12.47
C PHE A 17 3.64 -1.72 -12.29
N VAL A 18 2.87 -1.99 -11.22
CA VAL A 18 1.62 -1.28 -10.95
C VAL A 18 1.84 0.22 -10.68
N ALA A 19 2.99 0.59 -10.14
CA ALA A 19 3.36 1.96 -9.81
C ALA A 19 4.16 2.68 -10.92
N ASP A 20 4.43 2.04 -12.05
CA ASP A 20 5.16 2.68 -13.16
C ASP A 20 4.19 3.03 -14.31
N PRO A 21 3.94 4.33 -14.57
CA PRO A 21 3.05 4.80 -15.65
C PRO A 21 3.45 4.36 -17.06
N SER A 22 4.68 3.88 -17.25
CA SER A 22 5.17 3.38 -18.53
C SER A 22 4.79 1.93 -18.82
N THR A 23 4.19 1.21 -17.86
CA THR A 23 3.82 -0.20 -18.03
C THR A 23 2.31 -0.37 -18.26
N ASP A 24 1.95 -1.47 -18.94
CA ASP A 24 0.54 -1.84 -19.16
C ASP A 24 -0.20 -2.22 -17.86
N PHE A 25 0.53 -2.43 -16.75
CA PHE A 25 -0.03 -2.78 -15.45
C PHE A 25 -0.30 -1.56 -14.56
N TYR A 26 0.04 -0.36 -15.03
CA TYR A 26 -0.10 0.86 -14.26
C TYR A 26 -1.53 1.05 -13.73
N ASN A 27 -1.63 1.36 -12.45
CA ASN A 27 -2.89 1.73 -11.82
C ASN A 27 -2.84 3.21 -11.41
N ASP A 28 -3.65 4.04 -12.04
CA ASP A 28 -3.73 5.49 -11.82
C ASP A 28 -4.20 5.90 -10.41
N GLN A 29 -4.72 4.94 -9.64
CA GLN A 29 -4.97 5.15 -8.22
C GLN A 29 -3.67 5.32 -7.43
N ILE A 30 -2.54 4.80 -7.93
CA ILE A 30 -1.19 4.93 -7.37
C ILE A 30 -0.41 6.02 -8.14
N SER A 31 -0.38 7.23 -7.59
CA SER A 31 0.30 8.36 -8.23
C SER A 31 1.20 9.11 -7.24
N THR A 32 2.30 9.68 -7.74
CA THR A 32 3.36 10.32 -6.93
C THR A 32 2.90 11.60 -6.23
N ASP A 33 1.79 12.20 -6.67
CA ASP A 33 1.15 13.33 -6.01
C ASP A 33 0.40 12.94 -4.73
N LYS A 34 -0.05 11.68 -4.63
CA LYS A 34 -0.85 11.16 -3.50
C LYS A 34 0.02 10.74 -2.32
N LYS A 35 -0.59 10.75 -1.13
CA LYS A 35 -0.03 10.05 0.03
C LYS A 35 -0.35 8.58 -0.11
N ILE A 36 0.66 7.73 -0.01
CA ILE A 36 0.49 6.29 -0.11
C ILE A 36 0.70 5.70 1.28
N PHE A 37 -0.28 4.94 1.74
CA PHE A 37 -0.17 4.17 2.96
C PHE A 37 -0.05 2.70 2.59
N VAL A 38 1.06 2.08 2.99
CA VAL A 38 1.31 0.67 2.74
C VAL A 38 1.00 -0.08 4.02
N ILE A 39 0.23 -1.15 3.90
CA ILE A 39 -0.04 -2.11 4.96
C ILE A 39 0.13 -3.50 4.38
N CYS A 40 0.62 -4.47 5.17
CA CYS A 40 0.63 -5.86 4.72
C CYS A 40 0.06 -6.79 5.79
N GLY A 41 -0.30 -8.03 5.42
CA GLY A 41 -0.98 -8.94 6.35
C GLY A 41 -0.24 -9.12 7.69
N ALA A 42 1.04 -9.48 7.63
CA ALA A 42 1.87 -9.77 8.81
C ALA A 42 2.88 -8.67 9.18
N GLY A 43 2.94 -7.55 8.45
CA GLY A 43 3.90 -6.46 8.67
C GLY A 43 5.34 -6.67 8.13
N GLY A 44 5.72 -7.85 7.63
CA GLY A 44 7.12 -8.07 7.18
C GLY A 44 7.50 -7.40 5.84
N MET A 45 6.53 -7.20 4.95
CA MET A 45 6.80 -6.71 3.58
C MET A 45 6.51 -5.21 3.41
N VAL A 46 5.85 -4.59 4.38
CA VAL A 46 5.43 -3.19 4.31
C VAL A 46 6.62 -2.24 4.15
N ALA A 47 7.68 -2.42 4.94
CA ALA A 47 8.90 -1.60 4.86
C ALA A 47 9.62 -1.79 3.51
N LEU A 48 9.67 -3.01 2.99
CA LEU A 48 10.30 -3.31 1.70
C LEU A 48 9.51 -2.72 0.52
N THR A 49 8.19 -2.81 0.56
CA THR A 49 7.31 -2.18 -0.43
C THR A 49 7.41 -0.65 -0.35
N GLY A 50 7.42 -0.08 0.86
CA GLY A 50 7.63 1.35 1.07
C GLY A 50 8.97 1.83 0.53
N LYS A 51 10.06 1.10 0.78
CA LYS A 51 11.38 1.38 0.22
C LYS A 51 11.37 1.38 -1.32
N ALA A 52 10.77 0.37 -1.94
CA ALA A 52 10.67 0.28 -3.40
C ALA A 52 9.92 1.47 -4.00
N LEU A 53 8.79 1.86 -3.39
CA LEU A 53 8.02 3.03 -3.82
C LEU A 53 8.83 4.33 -3.69
N VAL A 54 9.55 4.53 -2.58
CA VAL A 54 10.44 5.69 -2.40
C VAL A 54 11.53 5.71 -3.47
N ASP A 55 12.15 4.57 -3.79
CA ASP A 55 13.19 4.48 -4.82
C ASP A 55 12.64 4.81 -6.23
N MET A 56 11.33 4.65 -6.44
CA MET A 56 10.63 5.05 -7.66
C MET A 56 10.12 6.50 -7.65
N GLY A 57 10.37 7.27 -6.59
CA GLY A 57 9.96 8.68 -6.46
C GLY A 57 8.63 8.91 -5.76
N TYR A 58 8.06 7.90 -5.09
CA TYR A 58 6.89 8.06 -4.23
C TYR A 58 7.28 8.47 -2.81
N ASP A 59 7.80 9.70 -2.66
CA ASP A 59 8.34 10.24 -1.40
C ASP A 59 7.33 10.31 -0.24
N LYS A 60 6.03 10.21 -0.56
CA LYS A 60 4.91 10.27 0.39
C LYS A 60 4.39 8.88 0.79
N ALA A 61 5.20 7.83 0.63
CA ALA A 61 4.88 6.49 1.11
C ALA A 61 5.08 6.37 2.63
N SER A 62 4.09 5.81 3.33
CA SER A 62 4.09 5.61 4.79
C SER A 62 3.84 4.14 5.14
N ASP A 63 4.58 3.64 6.10
CA ASP A 63 4.47 2.28 6.65
C ASP A 63 3.39 2.26 7.75
N LEU A 64 2.35 1.44 7.57
CA LEU A 64 1.31 1.20 8.58
C LEU A 64 1.45 -0.14 9.32
N GLY A 65 2.49 -0.92 9.04
CA GLY A 65 2.72 -2.20 9.69
C GLY A 65 1.80 -3.32 9.18
N GLY A 66 1.31 -4.12 10.13
CA GLY A 66 0.50 -5.31 9.91
C GLY A 66 -1.01 -5.07 10.04
N VAL A 67 -1.82 -5.81 9.30
CA VAL A 67 -3.30 -5.78 9.43
C VAL A 67 -3.74 -6.12 10.85
N SER A 68 -3.09 -7.07 11.52
CA SER A 68 -3.43 -7.41 12.91
C SER A 68 -3.25 -6.22 13.87
N ALA A 69 -2.15 -5.48 13.77
CA ALA A 69 -1.92 -4.30 14.60
C ALA A 69 -2.92 -3.17 14.29
N TRP A 70 -3.33 -3.04 13.03
CA TRP A 70 -4.38 -2.12 12.62
C TRP A 70 -5.75 -2.49 13.24
N GLU A 71 -6.10 -3.77 13.22
CA GLU A 71 -7.34 -4.28 13.84
C GLU A 71 -7.33 -4.10 15.36
N ASP A 72 -6.22 -4.40 16.02
CA ASP A 72 -6.05 -4.23 17.47
C ASP A 72 -6.19 -2.76 17.89
N ALA A 73 -5.79 -1.82 17.02
CA ALA A 73 -5.98 -0.38 17.21
C ALA A 73 -7.42 0.10 16.94
N GLY A 74 -8.35 -0.81 16.63
CA GLY A 74 -9.74 -0.48 16.29
C GLY A 74 -9.91 0.06 14.86
N GLY A 75 -8.92 -0.17 14.00
CA GLY A 75 -8.97 0.21 12.60
C GLY A 75 -10.09 -0.52 11.84
N PRO A 76 -10.82 0.16 10.95
CA PRO A 76 -11.83 -0.48 10.12
C PRO A 76 -11.19 -1.49 9.15
N THR A 77 -11.82 -2.66 8.99
CA THR A 77 -11.46 -3.66 7.98
C THR A 77 -12.69 -4.15 7.23
N GLU A 78 -12.46 -4.58 5.99
CA GLU A 78 -13.38 -5.37 5.20
C GLU A 78 -12.94 -6.83 5.19
N ARG A 79 -13.89 -7.76 5.08
CA ARG A 79 -13.61 -9.20 4.90
C ARG A 79 -13.82 -9.57 3.45
#